data_AF-A0A7C1TS80-F1
#
_entry.id   AF-A0A7C1TS80-F1
#
_cell.length_a   1.000
_cell.length_b   1.000
_cell.length_c   1.000
_cell.angle_alpha   90.00
_cell.angle_beta   90.00
_cell.angle_gamma   90.00
#
_symmetry.space_group_name_H-M   'P 1'
#
loop_
_entity.id
_entity.type
_entity.pdbx_description
1 polymer ?
#
loop_
_entity_poly.entity_id
_entity_poly.type
_entity_poly.pdbx_seq_one_letter_code
_entity_poly.pdbx_strand_id
1 'polypeptide(L)'
;MNRSKAPFASVIQVALDLDCSDPHDAGFIEAFIPISLIMTAWKQAILEWRALPEEERHRRRVLGLPRKVARSMALEGEPVSAEMLEEIVERDYPELFAAVPGATAARFALVGPSLPPVEEALCVGECLRQAVMSLAGKVLGNTRIPAVLSGHDLPAGNRHGHAFYLAEDADGDGRIDHLTVYVPGGVDQECHRVLVRLTRLWKREGQSWRVLLEAVSDTNVFAGSSTLFGIGRRWTSVTPYLHPWHMKKKFTVTDQIRRECKERALPEIRHLVRLPSIKIQGRELRPVHFHRSRVKRNLVQPDTRGSFWCIEFAGPVQGPLALGFACHFGLGLFGRAD
;
A
#
# COMPACT_ATOMS: atom_id res chain seq x y z
N MET A 1 -25.48 -25.52 -5.31
CA MET A 1 -25.40 -24.46 -4.29
C MET A 1 -23.93 -24.11 -4.07
N ASN A 2 -23.63 -22.81 -4.03
CA ASN A 2 -22.33 -22.17 -3.83
C ASN A 2 -21.18 -22.51 -4.80
N ARG A 3 -21.20 -21.84 -5.96
CA ARG A 3 -19.97 -21.48 -6.68
C ARG A 3 -19.39 -20.23 -5.99
N SER A 4 -18.15 -20.35 -5.54
CA SER A 4 -17.34 -19.27 -4.98
C SER A 4 -17.28 -18.10 -5.95
N LYS A 5 -17.79 -16.94 -5.53
CA LYS A 5 -17.53 -15.66 -6.19
C LYS A 5 -16.07 -15.30 -5.93
N ALA A 6 -15.26 -15.26 -6.98
CA ALA A 6 -14.01 -14.53 -6.94
C ALA A 6 -14.32 -13.05 -6.61
N PRO A 7 -13.48 -12.35 -5.83
CA PRO A 7 -13.69 -10.94 -5.52
C PRO A 7 -13.58 -10.12 -6.80
N PHE A 8 -14.66 -9.41 -7.14
CA PHE A 8 -14.82 -8.61 -8.36
C PHE A 8 -13.72 -7.53 -8.53
N ALA A 9 -13.00 -7.20 -7.46
CA ALA A 9 -11.83 -6.34 -7.47
C ALA A 9 -10.68 -6.87 -8.37
N SER A 10 -10.56 -8.19 -8.55
CA SER A 10 -9.53 -8.74 -9.46
C SER A 10 -9.90 -8.58 -10.94
N VAL A 11 -11.18 -8.40 -11.27
CA VAL A 11 -11.66 -8.32 -12.66
C VAL A 11 -11.40 -6.93 -13.24
N ILE A 12 -11.47 -5.87 -12.44
CA ILE A 12 -11.14 -4.50 -12.87
C ILE A 12 -9.62 -4.37 -13.12
N GLN A 13 -8.80 -5.06 -12.32
CA GLN A 13 -7.35 -5.07 -12.51
C GLN A 13 -6.93 -5.80 -13.80
N VAL A 14 -7.62 -6.89 -14.16
CA VAL A 14 -7.38 -7.62 -15.42
C VAL A 14 -7.93 -6.87 -16.64
N ALA A 15 -9.06 -6.18 -16.52
CA ALA A 15 -9.67 -5.44 -17.62
C ALA A 15 -8.92 -4.14 -17.98
N LEU A 16 -8.17 -3.55 -17.03
CA LEU A 16 -7.35 -2.35 -17.27
C LEU A 16 -5.93 -2.67 -17.77
N ASP A 17 -5.49 -3.93 -17.70
CA ASP A 17 -4.14 -4.39 -18.08
C ASP A 17 -4.11 -5.19 -19.40
N LEU A 18 -5.22 -5.31 -20.13
CA LEU A 18 -5.19 -5.82 -21.52
C LEU A 18 -4.62 -4.76 -22.45
N ASP A 19 -3.30 -4.71 -22.50
CA ASP A 19 -2.53 -4.09 -23.56
C ASP A 19 -2.78 -4.89 -24.86
N CYS A 20 -3.59 -4.34 -25.78
CA CYS A 20 -3.94 -4.96 -27.07
C CYS A 20 -2.76 -5.03 -28.08
N SER A 21 -1.54 -5.22 -27.60
CA SER A 21 -0.31 -5.14 -28.40
C SER A 21 0.34 -6.50 -28.67
N ASP A 22 -0.12 -7.61 -28.07
CA ASP A 22 0.51 -8.93 -28.20
C ASP A 22 -0.45 -10.00 -28.78
N PRO A 23 -0.21 -10.53 -29.99
CA PRO A 23 -1.14 -11.40 -30.71
C PRO A 23 -1.21 -12.87 -30.23
N HIS A 24 -0.68 -13.22 -29.06
CA HIS A 24 -0.55 -14.63 -28.63
C HIS A 24 -1.61 -15.17 -27.66
N ASP A 25 -2.53 -14.36 -27.13
CA ASP A 25 -3.43 -14.80 -26.03
C ASP A 25 -4.92 -15.01 -26.42
N ALA A 26 -5.22 -15.27 -27.69
CA ALA A 26 -6.60 -15.54 -28.12
C ALA A 26 -6.92 -17.05 -28.11
N GLY A 27 -7.35 -17.58 -26.95
CA GLY A 27 -7.90 -18.93 -26.87
C GLY A 27 -8.87 -19.12 -25.71
N PHE A 28 -10.09 -19.60 -26.02
CA PHE A 28 -11.21 -20.03 -25.14
C PHE A 28 -12.09 -18.87 -24.59
N ILE A 29 -13.42 -18.81 -24.73
CA ILE A 29 -14.50 -19.84 -24.76
C ILE A 29 -15.73 -19.31 -25.56
N GLU A 30 -16.36 -20.19 -26.34
CA GLU A 30 -17.69 -20.01 -26.98
C GLU A 30 -18.88 -20.46 -26.10
N ALA A 31 -20.04 -19.80 -26.29
CA ALA A 31 -21.45 -20.30 -26.29
C ALA A 31 -22.42 -19.14 -25.92
N PHE A 32 -23.59 -18.84 -26.51
CA PHE A 32 -24.42 -19.41 -27.57
C PHE A 32 -25.46 -18.33 -28.01
N ILE A 33 -25.28 -17.73 -29.18
CA ILE A 33 -26.26 -17.07 -30.08
C ILE A 33 -25.65 -17.32 -31.48
N PRO A 34 -26.36 -17.58 -32.59
CA PRO A 34 -25.69 -17.75 -33.89
C PRO A 34 -25.00 -16.43 -34.30
N ILE A 35 -23.74 -16.29 -33.87
CA ILE A 35 -22.83 -15.16 -34.06
C ILE A 35 -22.72 -14.83 -35.56
N SER A 36 -22.87 -15.83 -36.43
CA SER A 36 -22.78 -15.66 -37.89
C SER A 36 -23.82 -14.70 -38.48
N LEU A 37 -25.05 -14.64 -37.94
CA LEU A 37 -26.13 -13.79 -38.45
C LEU A 37 -26.04 -12.34 -37.93
N ILE A 38 -25.58 -12.17 -36.69
CA ILE A 38 -25.35 -10.85 -36.07
C ILE A 38 -24.08 -10.23 -36.65
N MET A 39 -23.04 -11.02 -36.92
CA MET A 39 -21.80 -10.56 -37.53
C MET A 39 -21.98 -10.08 -38.98
N THR A 40 -22.87 -10.70 -39.76
CA THR A 40 -23.07 -10.30 -41.17
C THR A 40 -23.82 -8.98 -41.29
N ALA A 41 -24.88 -8.77 -40.50
CA ALA A 41 -25.65 -7.53 -40.52
C ALA A 41 -24.84 -6.32 -40.02
N TRP A 42 -24.06 -6.48 -38.96
CA TRP A 42 -23.22 -5.39 -38.46
C TRP A 42 -22.03 -5.09 -39.38
N LYS A 43 -21.43 -6.10 -40.02
CA LYS A 43 -20.37 -5.87 -41.02
C LYS A 43 -20.89 -5.09 -42.21
N GLN A 44 -22.08 -5.41 -42.72
CA GLN A 44 -22.69 -4.68 -43.82
C GLN A 44 -23.02 -3.24 -43.43
N ALA A 45 -23.61 -3.03 -42.24
CA ALA A 45 -23.91 -1.71 -41.71
C ALA A 45 -22.63 -0.86 -41.47
N ILE A 46 -21.52 -1.49 -41.07
CA ILE A 46 -20.21 -0.83 -40.92
C ILE A 46 -19.63 -0.45 -42.28
N LEU A 47 -19.76 -1.31 -43.30
CA LEU A 47 -19.30 -1.01 -44.65
C LEU A 47 -20.11 0.14 -45.27
N GLU A 48 -21.43 0.11 -45.12
CA GLU A 48 -22.34 1.18 -45.55
C GLU A 48 -22.06 2.49 -44.82
N TRP A 49 -21.81 2.44 -43.50
CA TRP A 49 -21.44 3.62 -42.71
C TRP A 49 -20.08 4.17 -43.11
N ARG A 50 -19.06 3.32 -43.35
CA ARG A 50 -17.72 3.74 -43.78
C ARG A 50 -17.73 4.37 -45.18
N ALA A 51 -18.66 3.97 -46.04
CA ALA A 51 -18.86 4.54 -47.36
C ALA A 51 -19.56 5.92 -47.35
N LEU A 52 -20.08 6.38 -46.21
CA LEU A 52 -20.67 7.71 -46.10
C LEU A 52 -19.59 8.82 -46.07
N PRO A 53 -19.89 10.01 -46.63
CA PRO A 53 -19.07 11.20 -46.46
C PRO A 53 -18.83 11.54 -44.98
N GLU A 54 -17.67 12.10 -44.67
CA GLU A 54 -17.21 12.33 -43.30
C GLU A 54 -18.19 13.16 -42.45
N GLU A 55 -18.78 14.20 -43.02
CA GLU A 55 -19.77 15.04 -42.36
C GLU A 55 -21.08 14.28 -42.03
N GLU A 56 -21.52 13.39 -42.92
CA GLU A 56 -22.76 12.62 -42.73
C GLU A 56 -22.56 11.48 -41.71
N ARG A 57 -21.35 10.90 -41.67
CA ARG A 57 -20.95 9.99 -40.58
C ARG A 57 -21.01 10.70 -39.24
N HIS A 58 -20.51 11.93 -39.16
CA HIS A 58 -20.52 12.74 -37.93
C HIS A 58 -21.94 13.12 -37.50
N ARG A 59 -22.82 13.47 -38.44
CA ARG A 59 -24.20 13.87 -38.13
C ARG A 59 -25.06 12.71 -37.62
N ARG A 60 -25.00 11.54 -38.26
CA ARG A 60 -25.76 10.35 -37.84
C ARG A 60 -25.24 9.77 -36.51
N ARG A 61 -23.94 9.95 -36.22
CA ARG A 61 -23.26 9.55 -34.98
C ARG A 61 -23.83 10.21 -33.72
N VAL A 62 -24.29 11.46 -33.80
CA VAL A 62 -24.80 12.22 -32.64
C VAL A 62 -26.24 11.84 -32.28
N LEU A 63 -27.05 11.43 -33.27
CA LEU A 63 -28.49 11.23 -33.09
C LEU A 63 -28.89 9.77 -32.78
N GLY A 64 -28.02 8.79 -33.06
CA GLY A 64 -28.39 7.36 -33.04
C GLY A 64 -27.91 6.52 -31.85
N LEU A 65 -27.07 7.03 -30.95
CA LEU A 65 -26.40 6.21 -29.94
C LEU A 65 -27.10 6.26 -28.56
N PRO A 66 -27.58 5.12 -28.02
CA PRO A 66 -28.04 5.05 -26.65
C PRO A 66 -26.92 5.41 -25.66
N ARG A 67 -27.19 6.37 -24.76
CA ARG A 67 -26.22 6.95 -23.81
C ARG A 67 -25.40 5.94 -22.98
N LYS A 68 -25.92 4.74 -22.73
CA LYS A 68 -25.19 3.68 -22.00
C LYS A 68 -24.04 3.07 -22.80
N VAL A 69 -24.15 3.00 -24.13
CA VAL A 69 -23.14 2.41 -25.02
C VAL A 69 -22.02 3.40 -25.32
N ALA A 70 -22.36 4.69 -25.45
CA ALA A 70 -21.38 5.78 -25.55
C ALA A 70 -20.47 5.90 -24.32
N ARG A 71 -20.89 5.38 -23.16
CA ARG A 71 -20.09 5.34 -21.92
C ARG A 71 -19.13 4.15 -21.82
N SER A 72 -19.34 3.09 -22.61
CA SER A 72 -18.56 1.84 -22.51
C SER A 72 -17.65 1.58 -23.71
N MET A 73 -17.80 2.31 -24.81
CA MET A 73 -16.92 2.20 -25.98
C MET A 73 -15.99 3.40 -26.07
N ALA A 74 -14.82 3.25 -25.47
CA ALA A 74 -13.63 4.03 -25.84
C ALA A 74 -12.98 3.36 -27.06
N LEU A 75 -13.47 3.62 -28.27
CA LEU A 75 -12.79 3.31 -29.54
C LEU A 75 -13.32 4.30 -30.59
N GLU A 76 -12.56 5.05 -31.37
CA GLU A 76 -11.13 5.15 -31.64
C GLU A 76 -10.93 6.62 -32.08
N GLY A 77 -10.02 7.38 -31.44
CA GLY A 77 -9.67 8.74 -31.86
C GLY A 77 -9.82 9.88 -30.83
N GLU A 78 -10.49 9.68 -29.70
CA GLU A 78 -10.44 10.62 -28.56
C GLU A 78 -10.17 9.89 -27.24
N PRO A 79 -9.21 10.35 -26.41
CA PRO A 79 -8.84 9.66 -25.18
C PRO A 79 -9.92 9.88 -24.10
N VAL A 80 -10.58 8.81 -23.67
CA VAL A 80 -11.23 8.82 -22.35
C VAL A 80 -10.09 8.88 -21.33
N SER A 81 -9.96 9.98 -20.60
CA SER A 81 -8.89 10.10 -19.61
C SER A 81 -9.11 9.11 -18.46
N ALA A 82 -8.02 8.60 -17.88
CA ALA A 82 -8.09 7.74 -16.71
C ALA A 82 -8.82 8.44 -15.55
N GLU A 83 -8.65 9.76 -15.42
CA GLU A 83 -9.39 10.58 -14.46
C GLU A 83 -10.90 10.50 -14.66
N MET A 84 -11.38 10.57 -15.90
CA MET A 84 -12.81 10.49 -16.20
C MET A 84 -13.38 9.10 -15.87
N LEU A 85 -12.62 8.03 -16.15
CA LEU A 85 -13.02 6.67 -15.79
C LEU A 85 -13.07 6.49 -14.26
N GLU A 86 -12.07 7.01 -13.54
CA GLU A 86 -12.06 6.98 -12.07
C GLU A 86 -13.27 7.73 -11.49
N GLU A 87 -13.61 8.91 -12.03
CA GLU A 87 -14.79 9.67 -11.62
C GLU A 87 -16.09 8.91 -11.89
N ILE A 88 -16.19 8.22 -13.02
CA ILE A 88 -17.35 7.39 -13.36
C ILE A 88 -17.46 6.20 -12.40
N VAL A 89 -16.37 5.48 -12.15
CA VAL A 89 -16.37 4.31 -11.26
C VAL A 89 -16.70 4.74 -9.84
N GLU A 90 -16.15 5.86 -9.35
CA GLU A 90 -16.47 6.36 -8.02
C GLU A 90 -17.93 6.84 -7.90
N ARG A 91 -18.47 7.48 -8.94
CA ARG A 91 -19.88 7.89 -8.96
C ARG A 91 -20.84 6.70 -9.02
N ASP A 92 -20.54 5.71 -9.86
CA ASP A 92 -21.45 4.60 -10.16
C ASP A 92 -21.28 3.43 -9.18
N TYR A 93 -20.14 3.33 -8.49
CA TYR A 93 -19.82 2.31 -7.47
C TYR A 93 -19.21 2.93 -6.20
N PRO A 94 -19.92 3.85 -5.52
CA PRO A 94 -19.40 4.54 -4.35
C PRO A 94 -19.01 3.60 -3.20
N GLU A 95 -19.61 2.40 -3.13
CA GLU A 95 -19.29 1.37 -2.16
C GLU A 95 -17.86 0.84 -2.26
N LEU A 96 -17.23 0.89 -3.44
CA LEU A 96 -15.82 0.49 -3.62
C LEU A 96 -14.86 1.48 -2.97
N PHE A 97 -15.30 2.72 -2.75
CA PHE A 97 -14.50 3.80 -2.19
C PHE A 97 -14.96 4.20 -0.79
N ALA A 98 -16.06 3.62 -0.28
CA ALA A 98 -16.55 3.88 1.05
C ALA A 98 -15.56 3.39 2.10
N ALA A 99 -15.25 4.24 3.08
CA ALA A 99 -14.39 3.87 4.19
C ALA A 99 -15.01 2.70 4.97
N VAL A 100 -14.15 1.75 5.30
CA VAL A 100 -14.50 0.63 6.18
C VAL A 100 -14.53 1.14 7.62
N PRO A 101 -15.68 1.06 8.33
CA PRO A 101 -15.77 1.52 9.72
C PRO A 101 -14.74 0.83 10.62
N GLY A 102 -13.99 1.61 11.38
CA GLY A 102 -12.96 1.11 12.29
C GLY A 102 -11.66 0.68 11.62
N ALA A 103 -11.51 0.88 10.30
CA ALA A 103 -10.26 0.57 9.62
C ALA A 103 -9.11 1.44 10.13
N THR A 104 -7.94 0.81 10.30
CA THR A 104 -6.71 1.45 10.77
C THR A 104 -5.51 1.12 9.90
N ALA A 105 -5.65 0.25 8.90
CA ALA A 105 -4.54 -0.15 8.05
C ALA A 105 -5.00 -0.45 6.62
N ALA A 106 -4.16 -0.10 5.65
CA ALA A 106 -4.22 -0.61 4.28
C ALA A 106 -2.97 -1.45 4.01
N ARG A 107 -3.15 -2.73 3.70
CA ARG A 107 -2.07 -3.67 3.39
C ARG A 107 -2.06 -4.00 1.91
N PHE A 108 -0.87 -4.11 1.34
CA PHE A 108 -0.64 -4.32 -0.07
C PHE A 108 0.41 -5.40 -0.28
N ALA A 109 0.22 -6.23 -1.30
CA ALA A 109 1.28 -7.08 -1.84
C ALA A 109 2.13 -6.27 -2.83
N LEU A 110 3.45 -6.44 -2.78
CA LEU A 110 4.42 -5.85 -3.69
C LEU A 110 4.77 -6.86 -4.78
N VAL A 111 4.59 -6.48 -6.04
CA VAL A 111 4.77 -7.38 -7.19
C VAL A 111 5.77 -6.80 -8.17
N GLY A 112 6.78 -7.59 -8.53
CA GLY A 112 7.76 -7.24 -9.55
C GLY A 112 8.82 -8.33 -9.74
N PRO A 113 9.64 -8.22 -10.80
CA PRO A 113 10.63 -9.25 -11.15
C PRO A 113 11.76 -9.40 -10.13
N SER A 114 12.04 -8.36 -9.34
CA SER A 114 12.98 -8.42 -8.23
C SER A 114 12.45 -7.57 -7.08
N LEU A 115 12.15 -8.21 -5.96
CA LEU A 115 11.70 -7.54 -4.75
C LEU A 115 12.90 -6.98 -3.95
N PRO A 116 12.73 -5.84 -3.25
CA PRO A 116 13.80 -5.25 -2.44
C PRO A 116 14.22 -6.20 -1.31
N PRO A 117 15.50 -6.26 -0.91
CA PRO A 117 15.89 -6.96 0.31
C PRO A 117 15.33 -6.26 1.56
N VAL A 118 15.10 -7.00 2.64
CA VAL A 118 14.66 -6.45 3.95
C VAL A 118 15.59 -5.39 4.51
N GLU A 119 16.88 -5.46 4.16
CA GLU A 119 17.88 -4.43 4.47
C GLU A 119 17.49 -3.03 3.96
N GLU A 120 16.65 -2.93 2.92
CA GLU A 120 16.13 -1.68 2.32
C GLU A 120 14.79 -1.21 2.92
N ALA A 121 14.30 -1.80 4.01
CA ALA A 121 12.99 -1.47 4.60
C ALA A 121 12.76 0.04 4.79
N LEU A 122 13.77 0.79 5.25
CA LEU A 122 13.70 2.25 5.38
C LEU A 122 13.45 2.95 4.03
N CYS A 123 14.19 2.56 2.99
CA CYS A 123 14.06 3.16 1.67
C CYS A 123 12.67 2.87 1.07
N VAL A 124 12.19 1.65 1.24
CA VAL A 124 10.88 1.23 0.73
C VAL A 124 9.75 1.94 1.49
N GLY A 125 9.85 2.07 2.82
CA GLY A 125 8.88 2.83 3.61
C GLY A 125 8.85 4.33 3.24
N GLU A 126 10.00 4.94 2.98
CA GLU A 126 10.04 6.33 2.47
C GLU A 126 9.45 6.46 1.06
N CYS A 127 9.70 5.49 0.17
CA CYS A 127 9.11 5.41 -1.16
C CYS A 127 7.57 5.28 -1.08
N LEU A 128 7.07 4.40 -0.21
CA LEU A 128 5.64 4.24 0.04
C LEU A 128 5.01 5.54 0.52
N ARG A 129 5.63 6.23 1.49
CA ARG A 129 5.14 7.55 1.91
C ARG A 129 5.10 8.53 0.75
N GLN A 130 6.16 8.61 -0.05
CA GLN A 130 6.21 9.54 -1.19
C GLN A 130 5.08 9.26 -2.19
N ALA A 131 4.82 8.00 -2.50
CA ALA A 131 3.74 7.60 -3.39
C ALA A 131 2.36 8.00 -2.81
N VAL A 132 2.11 7.70 -1.53
CA VAL A 132 0.85 8.07 -0.85
C VAL A 132 0.68 9.59 -0.79
N MET A 133 1.73 10.35 -0.51
CA MET A 133 1.67 11.83 -0.47
C MET A 133 1.40 12.43 -1.86
N SER A 134 2.06 11.90 -2.90
CA SER A 134 1.82 12.34 -4.28
C SER A 134 0.38 12.06 -4.71
N LEU A 135 -0.13 10.88 -4.35
CA LEU A 135 -1.49 10.48 -4.67
C LEU A 135 -2.52 11.30 -3.89
N ALA A 136 -2.29 11.55 -2.59
CA ALA A 136 -3.13 12.45 -1.80
C ALA A 136 -3.17 13.86 -2.40
N GLY A 137 -2.02 14.38 -2.86
CA GLY A 137 -1.95 15.65 -3.57
C GLY A 137 -2.76 15.66 -4.87
N LYS A 138 -2.75 14.57 -5.64
CA LYS A 138 -3.55 14.42 -6.87
C LYS A 138 -5.05 14.31 -6.60
N VAL A 139 -5.45 13.49 -5.61
CA VAL A 139 -6.85 13.14 -5.32
C VAL A 139 -7.56 14.22 -4.50
N LEU A 140 -6.89 14.76 -3.49
CA LEU A 140 -7.47 15.70 -2.52
C LEU A 140 -7.00 17.14 -2.77
N GLY A 141 -5.90 17.34 -3.49
CA GLY A 141 -5.24 18.63 -3.63
C GLY A 141 -4.15 18.83 -2.57
N ASN A 142 -3.05 19.48 -2.96
CA ASN A 142 -1.83 19.60 -2.13
C ASN A 142 -2.03 20.32 -0.78
N THR A 143 -3.08 21.13 -0.62
CA THR A 143 -3.40 21.86 0.61
C THR A 143 -4.35 21.10 1.54
N ARG A 144 -4.87 19.94 1.12
CA ARG A 144 -5.87 19.15 1.86
C ARG A 144 -5.37 17.75 2.20
N ILE A 145 -4.06 17.52 2.19
CA ILE A 145 -3.51 16.21 2.57
C ILE A 145 -3.77 15.98 4.07
N PRO A 146 -4.48 14.91 4.47
CA PRO A 146 -4.80 14.65 5.87
C PRO A 146 -3.55 14.60 6.77
N ALA A 147 -3.62 15.25 7.93
CA ALA A 147 -2.54 15.27 8.93
C ALA A 147 -2.16 13.86 9.41
N VAL A 148 -3.14 12.96 9.48
CA VAL A 148 -2.93 11.54 9.82
C VAL A 148 -2.08 10.80 8.79
N LEU A 149 -2.02 11.24 7.54
CA LEU A 149 -1.10 10.70 6.53
C LEU A 149 0.22 11.50 6.49
N SER A 150 0.15 12.83 6.47
CA SER A 150 1.35 13.65 6.28
C SER A 150 2.29 13.67 7.49
N GLY A 151 1.72 13.57 8.70
CA GLY A 151 2.41 13.79 9.97
C GLY A 151 2.68 15.26 10.28
N HIS A 152 2.14 16.19 9.48
CA HIS A 152 2.27 17.63 9.70
C HIS A 152 1.08 18.16 10.51
N ASP A 153 1.28 19.30 11.18
CA ASP A 153 0.25 20.04 11.92
C ASP A 153 -0.49 19.20 13.00
N LEU A 154 0.17 18.15 13.50
CA LEU A 154 -0.36 17.35 14.61
C LEU A 154 -0.21 18.10 15.95
N PRO A 155 -1.17 17.95 16.88
CA PRO A 155 -1.05 18.47 18.23
C PRO A 155 0.24 17.96 18.91
N ALA A 156 0.85 18.79 19.77
CA ALA A 156 2.13 18.47 20.43
C ALA A 156 2.14 17.14 21.22
N GLY A 157 0.97 16.67 21.69
CA GLY A 157 0.80 15.40 22.40
C GLY A 157 0.63 14.17 21.48
N ASN A 158 0.43 14.35 20.17
CA ASN A 158 0.14 13.26 19.23
C ASN A 158 1.28 13.04 18.22
N ARG A 159 2.51 12.87 18.72
CA ARG A 159 3.70 12.73 17.86
C ARG A 159 3.75 11.44 17.05
N HIS A 160 2.97 10.42 17.42
CA HIS A 160 2.97 9.10 16.79
C HIS A 160 1.60 8.64 16.27
N GLY A 161 0.57 9.48 16.29
CA GLY A 161 -0.76 9.13 15.77
C GLY A 161 -0.94 9.35 14.28
N HIS A 162 0.14 9.59 13.54
CA HIS A 162 0.13 9.62 12.07
C HIS A 162 0.66 8.31 11.49
N ALA A 163 0.50 8.17 10.18
CA ALA A 163 0.74 6.97 9.43
C ALA A 163 2.16 6.43 9.61
N PHE A 164 2.24 5.12 9.71
CA PHE A 164 3.43 4.31 9.58
C PHE A 164 3.41 3.67 8.20
N TYR A 165 4.53 3.77 7.51
CA TYR A 165 4.75 3.25 6.16
C TYR A 165 5.72 2.08 6.29
N LEU A 166 5.15 0.89 6.44
CA LEU A 166 5.84 -0.31 6.85
C LEU A 166 6.12 -1.19 5.66
N ALA A 167 7.34 -1.72 5.61
CA ALA A 167 7.75 -2.77 4.69
C ALA A 167 7.93 -4.06 5.48
N GLU A 168 7.42 -5.16 4.93
CA GLU A 168 7.39 -6.47 5.56
C GLU A 168 7.90 -7.53 4.56
N ASP A 169 8.62 -8.50 5.11
CA ASP A 169 8.91 -9.80 4.51
C ASP A 169 7.99 -10.79 5.19
N ALA A 170 6.84 -11.07 4.57
CA ALA A 170 5.76 -11.83 5.17
C ALA A 170 5.97 -13.34 5.00
N ASP A 171 6.62 -13.78 3.93
CA ASP A 171 6.95 -15.18 3.68
C ASP A 171 8.31 -15.62 4.27
N GLY A 172 9.12 -14.68 4.74
CA GLY A 172 10.39 -14.91 5.42
C GLY A 172 11.56 -15.18 4.49
N ASP A 173 11.46 -14.80 3.21
CA ASP A 173 12.48 -15.05 2.21
C ASP A 173 13.65 -14.04 2.18
N GLY A 174 13.56 -13.00 3.01
CA GLY A 174 14.50 -11.89 3.06
C GLY A 174 14.24 -10.81 2.02
N ARG A 175 13.11 -10.85 1.32
CA ARG A 175 12.62 -9.84 0.39
C ARG A 175 11.35 -9.20 0.91
N ILE A 176 11.21 -7.92 0.64
CA ILE A 176 10.01 -7.17 0.97
C ILE A 176 8.94 -7.52 -0.05
N ASP A 177 7.91 -8.21 0.40
CA ASP A 177 6.79 -8.69 -0.40
C ASP A 177 5.46 -8.02 0.00
N HIS A 178 5.41 -7.38 1.18
CA HIS A 178 4.22 -6.69 1.67
C HIS A 178 4.53 -5.29 2.18
N LEU A 179 3.54 -4.43 2.04
CA LEU A 179 3.56 -3.05 2.48
C LEU A 179 2.33 -2.76 3.31
N THR A 180 2.47 -1.97 4.37
CA THR A 180 1.32 -1.49 5.14
C THR A 180 1.40 0.00 5.39
N VAL A 181 0.29 0.69 5.11
CA VAL A 181 0.03 2.02 5.65
C VAL A 181 -0.84 1.85 6.91
N TYR A 182 -0.21 1.88 8.08
CA TYR A 182 -0.90 1.79 9.36
C TYR A 182 -1.17 3.20 9.91
N VAL A 183 -2.43 3.52 10.16
CA VAL A 183 -2.90 4.82 10.63
C VAL A 183 -3.56 4.63 12.00
N PRO A 184 -2.83 4.83 13.11
CA PRO A 184 -3.39 4.66 14.46
C PRO A 184 -4.62 5.53 14.74
N GLY A 185 -4.70 6.70 14.09
CA GLY A 185 -5.84 7.61 14.16
C GLY A 185 -7.06 7.18 13.35
N GLY A 186 -6.99 6.03 12.65
CA GLY A 186 -8.05 5.52 11.77
C GLY A 186 -7.91 5.97 10.32
N VAL A 187 -8.55 5.22 9.43
CA VAL A 187 -8.65 5.49 7.99
C VAL A 187 -10.06 6.00 7.70
N ASP A 188 -10.18 7.32 7.54
CA ASP A 188 -11.44 7.96 7.14
C ASP A 188 -11.70 7.86 5.62
N GLN A 189 -12.79 8.48 5.15
CA GLN A 189 -13.20 8.47 3.75
C GLN A 189 -12.13 9.04 2.80
N GLU A 190 -11.46 10.12 3.17
CA GLU A 190 -10.44 10.75 2.32
C GLU A 190 -9.17 9.90 2.28
N CYS A 191 -8.73 9.39 3.43
CA CYS A 191 -7.61 8.46 3.51
C CYS A 191 -7.89 7.19 2.71
N HIS A 192 -9.09 6.62 2.84
CA HIS A 192 -9.52 5.44 2.10
C HIS A 192 -9.44 5.67 0.59
N ARG A 193 -10.02 6.78 0.09
CA ARG A 193 -9.98 7.15 -1.33
C ARG A 193 -8.57 7.25 -1.90
N VAL A 194 -7.60 7.70 -1.12
CA VAL A 194 -6.18 7.75 -1.50
C VAL A 194 -5.57 6.36 -1.52
N LEU A 195 -5.76 5.58 -0.44
CA LEU A 195 -5.09 4.28 -0.28
C LEU A 195 -5.54 3.26 -1.34
N VAL A 196 -6.84 3.23 -1.69
CA VAL A 196 -7.36 2.30 -2.71
C VAL A 196 -6.89 2.58 -4.14
N ARG A 197 -6.34 3.78 -4.38
CA ARG A 197 -5.79 4.18 -5.69
C ARG A 197 -4.28 3.93 -5.83
N LEU A 198 -3.62 3.45 -4.78
CA LEU A 198 -2.21 3.14 -4.83
C LEU A 198 -1.99 1.86 -5.65
N THR A 199 -1.37 1.99 -6.83
CA THR A 199 -1.14 0.85 -7.75
C THR A 199 0.33 0.62 -8.08
N ARG A 200 1.22 1.58 -7.76
CA ARG A 200 2.64 1.50 -8.09
C ARG A 200 3.53 2.27 -7.11
N LEU A 201 4.71 1.70 -6.83
CA LEU A 201 5.83 2.39 -6.21
C LEU A 201 6.93 2.66 -7.22
N TRP A 202 7.57 3.83 -7.11
CA TRP A 202 8.65 4.27 -7.98
C TRP A 202 9.89 4.55 -7.16
N LYS A 203 10.99 3.84 -7.45
CA LYS A 203 12.32 4.17 -6.94
C LYS A 203 12.94 5.23 -7.84
N ARG A 204 13.75 6.12 -7.25
CA ARG A 204 14.44 7.21 -7.98
C ARG A 204 15.33 6.73 -9.13
N GLU A 205 15.78 5.49 -9.09
CA GLU A 205 16.68 4.86 -10.07
C GLU A 205 15.92 4.24 -11.26
N GLY A 206 14.63 4.57 -11.44
CA GLY A 206 13.81 4.10 -12.56
C GLY A 206 13.15 2.74 -12.34
N GLN A 207 13.53 2.01 -11.29
CA GLN A 207 12.85 0.78 -10.87
C GLN A 207 11.44 1.10 -10.37
N SER A 208 10.46 0.27 -10.73
CA SER A 208 9.09 0.37 -10.21
C SER A 208 8.55 -1.00 -9.84
N TRP A 209 7.64 -1.01 -8.87
CA TRP A 209 6.93 -2.20 -8.44
C TRP A 209 5.43 -1.93 -8.49
N ARG A 210 4.68 -2.92 -8.98
CA ARG A 210 3.22 -2.89 -8.86
C ARG A 210 2.86 -3.17 -7.40
N VAL A 211 1.79 -2.54 -6.92
CA VAL A 211 1.22 -2.87 -5.63
C VAL A 211 -0.23 -3.29 -5.81
N LEU A 212 -0.64 -4.32 -5.08
CA LEU A 212 -1.99 -4.85 -5.10
C LEU A 212 -2.57 -4.68 -3.71
N LEU A 213 -3.68 -3.95 -3.60
CA LEU A 213 -4.37 -3.79 -2.33
C LEU A 213 -4.96 -5.14 -1.89
N GLU A 214 -4.55 -5.62 -0.71
CA GLU A 214 -5.15 -6.81 -0.10
C GLU A 214 -6.44 -6.44 0.63
N ALA A 215 -6.35 -5.45 1.52
CA ALA A 215 -7.50 -4.93 2.27
C ALA A 215 -7.20 -3.58 2.91
N VAL A 216 -8.27 -2.79 3.12
CA VAL A 216 -8.29 -1.69 4.09
C VAL A 216 -9.21 -2.11 5.23
N SER A 217 -8.65 -2.30 6.42
CA SER A 217 -9.39 -2.87 7.55
C SER A 217 -8.75 -2.55 8.91
N ASP A 218 -9.34 -3.10 9.97
CA ASP A 218 -8.69 -3.15 11.28
C ASP A 218 -7.48 -4.09 11.26
N THR A 219 -6.54 -3.91 12.18
CA THR A 219 -5.28 -4.68 12.16
C THR A 219 -5.45 -6.17 12.45
N ASN A 220 -6.58 -6.61 13.03
CA ASN A 220 -6.74 -8.02 13.40
C ASN A 220 -6.92 -8.92 12.18
N VAL A 221 -7.43 -8.39 11.07
CA VAL A 221 -7.57 -9.14 9.80
C VAL A 221 -6.23 -9.65 9.30
N PHE A 222 -5.13 -8.95 9.60
CA PHE A 222 -3.78 -9.32 9.15
C PHE A 222 -3.03 -10.21 10.16
N ALA A 223 -3.58 -10.46 11.35
CA ALA A 223 -2.87 -11.18 12.42
C ALA A 223 -2.54 -12.65 12.09
N GLY A 224 -3.21 -13.23 11.10
CA GLY A 224 -2.97 -14.60 10.62
C GLY A 224 -1.96 -14.70 9.47
N SER A 225 -1.66 -13.60 8.78
CA SER A 225 -0.79 -13.54 7.61
C SER A 225 0.44 -12.65 7.78
N SER A 226 0.66 -12.15 9.01
CA SER A 226 1.74 -11.22 9.33
C SER A 226 2.14 -11.34 10.79
N THR A 227 3.43 -11.39 11.04
CA THR A 227 3.97 -11.35 12.41
C THR A 227 3.94 -9.94 13.00
N LEU A 228 3.80 -8.90 12.17
CA LEU A 228 3.70 -7.51 12.64
C LEU A 228 2.35 -7.26 13.33
N PHE A 229 1.29 -7.98 12.98
CA PHE A 229 -0.07 -7.71 13.48
C PHE A 229 -0.57 -8.75 14.49
N GLY A 230 -1.60 -8.36 15.24
CA GLY A 230 -2.24 -9.19 16.27
C GLY A 230 -1.72 -8.93 17.68
N ILE A 231 -2.24 -9.71 18.63
CA ILE A 231 -1.93 -9.55 20.05
C ILE A 231 -0.76 -10.45 20.41
N GLY A 232 0.27 -9.88 21.02
CA GLY A 232 1.41 -10.64 21.53
C GLY A 232 2.02 -10.03 22.79
N ARG A 233 2.70 -10.86 23.58
CA ARG A 233 3.50 -10.40 24.74
C ARG A 233 4.98 -10.34 24.44
N ARG A 234 5.46 -11.13 23.48
CA ARG A 234 6.86 -11.19 23.08
C ARG A 234 7.04 -10.67 21.67
N TRP A 235 7.95 -9.73 21.52
CA TRP A 235 8.19 -9.00 20.29
C TRP A 235 9.69 -8.95 20.00
N THR A 236 10.09 -9.40 18.82
CA THR A 236 11.51 -9.43 18.40
C THR A 236 11.72 -8.49 17.21
N SER A 237 12.81 -7.73 17.23
CA SER A 237 13.13 -6.82 16.13
C SER A 237 13.20 -7.55 14.79
N VAL A 238 12.52 -6.99 13.79
CA VAL A 238 12.59 -7.35 12.37
C VAL A 238 13.50 -6.36 11.65
N THR A 239 13.51 -5.10 12.07
CA THR A 239 14.42 -4.06 11.58
C THR A 239 15.15 -3.34 12.73
N PRO A 240 16.31 -2.70 12.49
CA PRO A 240 17.10 -2.14 13.57
C PRO A 240 16.38 -1.00 14.29
N TYR A 241 16.34 -1.05 15.62
CA TYR A 241 15.94 0.07 16.47
C TYR A 241 17.07 1.08 16.56
N LEU A 242 16.76 2.34 16.25
CA LEU A 242 17.66 3.49 16.42
C LEU A 242 17.10 4.40 17.50
N HIS A 243 17.91 4.73 18.50
CA HIS A 243 17.40 5.49 19.64
C HIS A 243 17.16 6.98 19.28
N PRO A 244 15.99 7.58 19.61
CA PRO A 244 15.60 8.90 19.10
C PRO A 244 16.19 10.07 19.90
N TRP A 245 16.86 9.82 21.02
CA TRP A 245 17.52 10.85 21.84
C TRP A 245 19.01 10.59 22.01
N HIS A 246 19.80 11.65 22.24
CA HIS A 246 21.22 11.49 22.54
C HIS A 246 21.45 10.71 23.85
N MET A 247 22.36 9.76 23.80
CA MET A 247 22.78 8.96 24.95
C MET A 247 23.38 9.82 26.05
N LYS A 248 23.06 9.49 27.31
CA LYS A 248 23.68 10.08 28.51
C LYS A 248 24.09 8.97 29.47
N LYS A 249 24.95 9.27 30.45
CA LYS A 249 25.46 8.29 31.43
C LYS A 249 24.36 7.47 32.13
N LYS A 250 23.19 8.07 32.39
CA LYS A 250 22.02 7.44 33.02
C LYS A 250 20.80 7.38 32.08
N PHE A 251 21.04 7.43 30.77
CA PHE A 251 20.00 7.37 29.75
C PHE A 251 20.51 6.53 28.58
N THR A 252 20.53 5.23 28.84
CA THR A 252 20.99 4.18 27.92
C THR A 252 19.93 3.85 26.87
N VAL A 253 20.26 2.99 25.90
CA VAL A 253 19.31 2.51 24.88
C VAL A 253 18.09 1.85 25.53
N THR A 254 18.33 1.04 26.57
CA THR A 254 17.28 0.37 27.36
C THR A 254 16.35 1.38 28.05
N ASP A 255 16.89 2.47 28.59
CA ASP A 255 16.10 3.53 29.23
C ASP A 255 15.25 4.28 28.20
N GLN A 256 15.77 4.48 26.99
CA GLN A 256 15.03 5.10 25.88
C GLN A 256 13.85 4.22 25.42
N ILE A 257 14.06 2.91 25.25
CA ILE A 257 12.99 1.97 24.88
C ILE A 257 11.88 1.98 25.95
N ARG A 258 12.25 1.91 27.24
CA ARG A 258 11.26 1.96 28.34
C ARG A 258 10.48 3.27 28.36
N ARG A 259 11.16 4.40 28.14
CA ARG A 259 10.52 5.71 28.05
C ARG A 259 9.53 5.76 26.88
N GLU A 260 9.94 5.28 25.70
CA GLU A 260 9.10 5.22 24.50
C GLU A 260 7.84 4.38 24.70
N CYS A 261 7.96 3.22 25.35
CA CYS A 261 6.82 2.37 25.67
C CYS A 261 5.88 3.07 26.66
N LYS A 262 6.43 3.72 27.71
CA LYS A 262 5.65 4.47 28.69
C LYS A 262 4.90 5.66 28.05
N GLU A 263 5.55 6.43 27.18
CA GLU A 263 4.94 7.56 26.47
C GLU A 263 3.82 7.12 25.52
N ARG A 264 3.84 5.86 25.05
CA ARG A 264 2.79 5.23 24.23
C ARG A 264 1.76 4.43 25.06
N ALA A 265 1.81 4.52 26.39
CA ALA A 265 0.96 3.76 27.31
C ALA A 265 0.98 2.23 27.07
N LEU A 266 2.11 1.70 26.59
CA LEU A 266 2.31 0.26 26.47
C LEU A 266 2.51 -0.38 27.86
N PRO A 267 2.19 -1.67 28.04
CA PRO A 267 2.45 -2.38 29.29
C PRO A 267 3.93 -2.31 29.71
N GLU A 268 4.19 -2.56 30.99
CA GLU A 268 5.56 -2.62 31.50
C GLU A 268 6.38 -3.69 30.77
N ILE A 269 7.67 -3.41 30.54
CA ILE A 269 8.61 -4.39 29.97
C ILE A 269 9.19 -5.24 31.10
N ARG A 270 8.92 -6.56 31.09
CA ARG A 270 9.50 -7.54 32.01
C ARG A 270 10.90 -7.94 31.62
N HIS A 271 11.10 -8.25 30.34
CA HIS A 271 12.40 -8.64 29.81
C HIS A 271 12.74 -7.81 28.59
N LEU A 272 13.98 -7.30 28.55
CA LEU A 272 14.49 -6.53 27.43
C LEU A 272 15.91 -7.00 27.13
N VAL A 273 16.04 -7.78 26.06
CA VAL A 273 17.27 -8.48 25.72
C VAL A 273 17.81 -7.94 24.41
N ARG A 274 19.06 -7.49 24.41
CA ARG A 274 19.74 -7.06 23.18
C ARG A 274 20.18 -8.27 22.38
N LEU A 275 19.92 -8.25 21.07
CA LEU A 275 20.34 -9.27 20.13
C LEU A 275 21.54 -8.76 19.31
N PRO A 276 22.57 -9.60 19.07
CA PRO A 276 23.72 -9.21 18.24
C PRO A 276 23.37 -9.16 16.76
N SER A 277 22.45 -10.01 16.32
CA SER A 277 21.98 -10.19 14.96
C SER A 277 20.55 -10.76 14.95
N ILE A 278 19.91 -10.72 13.79
CA ILE A 278 18.69 -11.46 13.47
C ILE A 278 18.99 -12.50 12.38
N LYS A 279 18.19 -13.56 12.29
CA LYS A 279 18.36 -14.63 11.30
C LYS A 279 17.24 -14.59 10.27
N ILE A 280 17.60 -14.55 8.99
CA ILE A 280 16.66 -14.58 7.86
C ILE A 280 17.22 -15.56 6.83
N GLN A 281 16.47 -16.62 6.51
CA GLN A 281 16.93 -17.74 5.68
C GLN A 281 18.36 -18.24 6.02
N GLY A 282 18.67 -18.38 7.32
CA GLY A 282 20.00 -18.82 7.77
C GLY A 282 21.12 -17.77 7.65
N ARG A 283 20.87 -16.60 7.05
CA ARG A 283 21.79 -15.46 7.06
C ARG A 283 21.67 -14.70 8.37
N GLU A 284 22.80 -14.42 9.00
CA GLU A 284 22.84 -13.52 10.16
C GLU A 284 22.98 -12.06 9.71
N LEU A 285 21.93 -11.27 9.94
CA LEU A 285 21.93 -9.85 9.67
C LEU A 285 22.23 -9.05 10.93
N ARG A 286 23.15 -8.10 10.81
CA ARG A 286 23.50 -7.13 11.85
C ARG A 286 22.91 -5.78 11.49
N PRO A 287 22.73 -4.85 12.46
CA PRO A 287 22.20 -3.53 12.16
C PRO A 287 22.93 -2.83 11.00
N VAL A 288 24.26 -3.00 10.93
CA VAL A 288 25.13 -2.43 9.89
C VAL A 288 24.72 -2.79 8.45
N HIS A 289 24.07 -3.94 8.23
CA HIS A 289 23.64 -4.37 6.90
C HIS A 289 22.42 -3.61 6.38
N PHE A 290 21.62 -3.01 7.26
CA PHE A 290 20.41 -2.28 6.87
C PHE A 290 20.72 -0.85 6.41
N HIS A 291 19.88 -0.29 5.55
CA HIS A 291 19.86 1.15 5.34
C HIS A 291 19.28 1.86 6.58
N ARG A 292 20.04 2.79 7.17
CA ARG A 292 19.70 3.41 8.47
C ARG A 292 19.72 4.94 8.47
N SER A 293 20.03 5.57 7.35
CA SER A 293 20.24 7.01 7.26
C SER A 293 19.18 7.63 6.38
N ARG A 294 18.44 8.60 6.91
CA ARG A 294 17.44 9.31 6.10
C ARG A 294 18.08 10.47 5.35
N VAL A 295 17.73 10.63 4.07
CA VAL A 295 18.22 11.76 3.26
C VAL A 295 17.27 12.96 3.45
N LYS A 296 17.42 13.66 4.57
CA LYS A 296 16.70 14.93 4.85
C LYS A 296 17.69 15.97 5.39
N ARG A 297 17.70 17.17 4.78
CA ARG A 297 18.52 18.30 5.24
C ARG A 297 18.21 18.63 6.71
N ASN A 298 19.26 18.86 7.50
CA ASN A 298 19.20 19.24 8.91
C ASN A 298 18.46 18.24 9.82
N LEU A 299 18.36 16.96 9.41
CA LEU A 299 17.77 15.94 10.27
C LEU A 299 18.77 15.53 11.36
N VAL A 300 18.40 15.77 12.61
CA VAL A 300 19.15 15.26 13.75
C VAL A 300 18.86 13.78 13.89
N GLN A 301 19.90 12.95 13.77
CA GLN A 301 19.85 11.51 13.97
C GLN A 301 20.81 11.12 15.10
N PRO A 302 20.32 10.99 16.36
CA PRO A 302 21.18 10.71 17.52
C PRO A 302 21.87 9.35 17.49
N ASP A 303 21.28 8.36 16.82
CA ASP A 303 21.83 7.01 16.63
C ASP A 303 22.01 6.69 15.14
N THR A 304 23.22 6.29 14.76
CA THR A 304 23.55 5.84 13.38
C THR A 304 23.92 4.36 13.32
N ARG A 305 24.06 3.69 14.47
CA ARG A 305 24.51 2.30 14.56
C ARG A 305 23.33 1.35 14.61
N GLY A 306 22.32 1.68 15.41
CA GLY A 306 21.16 0.83 15.64
C GLY A 306 21.45 -0.44 16.45
N SER A 307 20.39 -1.13 16.82
CA SER A 307 20.44 -2.34 17.64
C SER A 307 19.20 -3.21 17.44
N PHE A 308 19.28 -4.49 17.78
CA PHE A 308 18.16 -5.41 17.79
C PHE A 308 17.81 -5.83 19.21
N TRP A 309 16.53 -6.10 19.43
CA TRP A 309 15.98 -6.36 20.75
C TRP A 309 14.88 -7.42 20.71
N CYS A 310 14.79 -8.20 21.78
CA CYS A 310 13.61 -8.95 22.15
C CYS A 310 12.99 -8.28 23.38
N ILE A 311 11.69 -8.00 23.32
CA ILE A 311 10.90 -7.34 24.35
C ILE A 311 9.81 -8.29 24.81
N GLU A 312 9.73 -8.52 26.11
CA GLU A 312 8.61 -9.19 26.75
C GLU A 312 7.85 -8.20 27.63
N PHE A 313 6.57 -8.03 27.34
CA PHE A 313 5.67 -7.15 28.08
C PHE A 313 4.94 -7.92 29.19
N ALA A 314 4.60 -7.21 30.27
CA ALA A 314 3.81 -7.74 31.39
C ALA A 314 2.36 -8.05 31.00
N GLY A 315 1.86 -7.40 29.94
CA GLY A 315 0.52 -7.57 29.40
C GLY A 315 0.53 -7.69 27.88
N PRO A 316 -0.61 -8.06 27.27
CA PRO A 316 -0.74 -8.14 25.82
C PRO A 316 -0.54 -6.77 25.16
N VAL A 317 0.12 -6.75 24.01
CA VAL A 317 0.29 -5.58 23.13
C VAL A 317 -0.32 -5.91 21.78
N GLN A 318 -1.12 -5.00 21.23
CA GLN A 318 -1.64 -5.08 19.86
C GLN A 318 -0.59 -4.52 18.89
N GLY A 319 -0.26 -5.29 17.86
CA GLY A 319 0.60 -4.87 16.76
C GLY A 319 -0.09 -3.92 15.77
N PRO A 320 0.68 -3.16 14.97
CA PRO A 320 2.14 -3.27 14.82
C PRO A 320 2.91 -2.52 15.90
N LEU A 321 4.01 -3.13 16.36
CA LEU A 321 4.94 -2.51 17.31
C LEU A 321 6.15 -1.93 16.56
N ALA A 322 6.25 -0.60 16.56
CA ALA A 322 7.35 0.14 15.93
C ALA A 322 7.85 1.23 16.89
N LEU A 323 9.15 1.21 17.20
CA LEU A 323 9.77 2.10 18.18
C LEU A 323 11.03 2.77 17.60
N GLY A 324 11.40 3.93 18.14
CA GLY A 324 12.65 4.61 17.81
C GLY A 324 12.58 5.56 16.63
N PHE A 325 13.75 6.04 16.24
CA PHE A 325 13.93 6.94 15.12
C PHE A 325 13.52 6.26 13.81
N ALA A 326 12.80 7.01 12.97
CA ALA A 326 12.32 6.56 11.66
C ALA A 326 11.41 5.31 11.70
N CYS A 327 10.79 5.01 12.84
CA CYS A 327 9.84 3.90 12.96
C CYS A 327 8.62 4.02 12.03
N HIS A 328 8.21 5.25 11.72
CA HIS A 328 7.18 5.54 10.72
C HIS A 328 7.56 5.16 9.29
N PHE A 329 8.81 4.74 9.02
CA PHE A 329 9.31 4.38 7.69
C PHE A 329 9.90 2.96 7.63
N GLY A 330 9.69 2.14 8.66
CA GLY A 330 10.12 0.74 8.66
C GLY A 330 11.42 0.43 9.42
N LEU A 331 11.99 1.38 10.18
CA LEU A 331 13.00 1.06 11.19
C LEU A 331 12.37 0.69 12.53
N GLY A 332 13.11 0.00 13.41
CA GLY A 332 12.65 -0.38 14.74
C GLY A 332 11.32 -1.12 14.76
N LEU A 333 11.05 -1.92 13.72
CA LEU A 333 9.88 -2.80 13.66
C LEU A 333 10.13 -4.06 14.47
N PHE A 334 9.08 -4.53 15.14
CA PHE A 334 9.09 -5.77 15.89
C PHE A 334 7.97 -6.68 15.41
N GLY A 335 8.29 -7.95 15.20
CA GLY A 335 7.35 -9.02 14.92
C GLY A 335 7.05 -9.81 16.19
N ARG A 336 5.85 -10.36 16.27
CA ARG A 336 5.45 -11.30 17.32
C ARG A 336 6.35 -12.53 17.32
N ALA A 337 6.69 -12.99 18.51
CA ALA A 337 7.55 -14.14 18.74
C ALA A 337 6.86 -15.23 19.59
N ASP A 338 5.54 -15.13 19.74
CA ASP A 338 4.68 -16.03 20.51
C ASP A 338 3.72 -16.86 19.66
#